data_AF-A0A7W4K3J7-F1
#
_entry.id   AF-A0A7W4K3J7-F1
#
_cell.length_a   1.000
_cell.length_b   1.000
_cell.length_c   1.000
_cell.angle_alpha   90.00
_cell.angle_beta   90.00
_cell.angle_gamma   90.00
#
_symmetry.space_group_name_H-M   'P 1'
#
loop_
_entity.id
_entity.type
_entity.pdbx_description
1 polymer ?
#
loop_
_entity_poly.entity_id
_entity_poly.type
_entity_poly.pdbx_seq_one_letter_code
_entity_poly.pdbx_strand_id
1 'polypeptide(L)'
;MNRDQTGSFGTHAYMGEEIVAEMTSAFVLAELSIQPSVLHADYIGAWLDMLREDTRAIFRAARLATQAADYILAFEEATPVRGAPEMMAA
;
A
#
# COMPACT_ATOMS: atom_id res chain seq x y z
N MET A 1 13.80 -3.62 6.93
CA MET A 1 13.33 -2.32 7.45
C MET A 1 14.43 -1.26 7.56
N ASN A 2 15.64 -1.49 6.99
CA ASN A 2 16.75 -0.54 7.03
C ASN A 2 16.94 0.10 5.64
N ARG A 3 15.96 0.89 5.21
CA ARG A 3 16.00 1.63 3.93
C ARG A 3 16.19 3.12 4.21
N ASP A 4 16.88 3.81 3.32
CA ASP A 4 17.12 5.24 3.42
C ASP A 4 15.81 6.03 3.23
N GLN A 5 15.43 6.82 4.23
CA GLN A 5 14.22 7.65 4.24
C GLN A 5 14.57 9.15 4.32
N THR A 6 15.81 9.52 4.02
CA THR A 6 16.30 10.90 4.18
C THR A 6 15.90 11.85 3.04
N GLY A 7 15.22 11.35 2.00
CA GLY A 7 14.77 12.15 0.86
C GLY A 7 13.70 13.18 1.23
N SER A 8 13.93 14.45 0.86
CA SER A 8 12.94 15.51 1.04
C SER A 8 11.78 15.39 0.05
N PHE A 9 10.65 16.04 0.35
CA PHE A 9 9.50 16.09 -0.55
C PHE A 9 9.91 16.48 -1.98
N GLY A 10 9.34 15.80 -2.98
CA GLY A 10 9.64 16.03 -4.40
C GLY A 10 10.95 15.42 -4.91
N THR A 11 11.75 14.75 -4.07
CA THR A 11 12.96 14.03 -4.52
C THR A 11 12.64 12.63 -5.03
N HIS A 12 13.52 12.05 -5.85
CA HIS A 12 13.35 10.67 -6.33
C HIS A 12 13.28 9.64 -5.20
N ALA A 13 14.07 9.82 -4.13
CA ALA A 13 14.04 8.94 -2.97
C ALA A 13 12.66 9.00 -2.27
N TYR A 14 12.12 10.21 -2.08
CA TYR A 14 10.78 10.41 -1.54
C TYR A 14 9.69 9.81 -2.45
N MET A 15 9.80 9.99 -3.77
CA MET A 15 8.86 9.41 -4.75
C MET A 15 8.85 7.88 -4.74
N GLY A 16 10.02 7.26 -4.49
CA GLY A 16 10.12 5.81 -4.32
C GLY A 16 9.33 5.28 -3.13
N GLU A 17 9.24 6.06 -2.05
CA GLU A 17 8.44 5.72 -0.87
C GLU A 17 6.94 5.94 -1.12
N GLU A 18 6.59 7.05 -1.79
CA GLU A 18 5.20 7.37 -2.13
C GLU A 18 4.55 6.31 -3.02
N ILE A 19 5.26 5.82 -4.06
CA ILE A 19 4.72 4.77 -4.92
C ILE A 19 4.55 3.44 -4.17
N VAL A 20 5.43 3.12 -3.22
CA VAL A 20 5.27 1.94 -2.36
C VAL A 20 4.02 2.10 -1.48
N ALA A 21 3.85 3.26 -0.86
CA ALA A 21 2.70 3.54 0.01
C ALA A 21 1.36 3.48 -0.75
N GLU A 22 1.28 4.10 -1.92
CA GLU A 22 0.05 4.08 -2.74
C GLU A 22 -0.25 2.70 -3.34
N MET A 23 0.77 1.92 -3.72
CA MET A 23 0.53 0.53 -4.14
C MET A 23 0.08 -0.34 -2.97
N THR A 24 0.65 -0.15 -1.77
CA THR A 24 0.20 -0.86 -0.56
C THR A 24 -1.25 -0.51 -0.23
N SER A 25 -1.63 0.77 -0.29
CA SER A 25 -3.01 1.19 -0.04
C SER A 25 -3.95 0.53 -1.06
N ALA A 26 -3.61 0.55 -2.34
CA ALA A 26 -4.40 -0.08 -3.40
C ALA A 26 -4.57 -1.59 -3.19
N PHE A 27 -3.51 -2.31 -2.81
CA PHE A 27 -3.57 -3.75 -2.55
C PHE A 27 -4.46 -4.09 -1.34
N VAL A 28 -4.32 -3.34 -0.24
CA VAL A 28 -5.16 -3.53 0.97
C VAL A 28 -6.62 -3.22 0.67
N LEU A 29 -6.90 -2.13 -0.03
CA LEU A 29 -8.27 -1.75 -0.40
C LEU A 29 -8.91 -2.81 -1.31
N ALA A 30 -8.14 -3.35 -2.27
CA ALA A 30 -8.61 -4.42 -3.14
C ALA A 30 -8.95 -5.69 -2.35
N GLU A 31 -8.08 -6.11 -1.42
CA GLU A 31 -8.32 -7.30 -0.59
C GLU A 31 -9.55 -7.13 0.30
N LEU A 32 -9.71 -5.96 0.91
CA LEU A 32 -10.83 -5.66 1.80
C LEU A 32 -12.12 -5.26 1.07
N SER A 33 -12.13 -5.28 -0.26
CA SER A 33 -13.26 -4.83 -1.09
C SER A 33 -13.74 -3.41 -0.75
N ILE A 34 -12.81 -2.51 -0.42
CA ILE A 34 -13.08 -1.10 -0.10
C ILE A 34 -12.85 -0.26 -1.36
N GLN A 35 -13.88 0.48 -1.76
CA GLN A 35 -13.76 1.44 -2.87
C GLN A 35 -12.93 2.66 -2.42
N PRO A 36 -11.83 3.00 -3.12
CA PRO A 36 -11.09 4.23 -2.85
C PRO A 36 -11.98 5.47 -3.06
N SER A 37 -11.92 6.42 -2.13
CA SER A 37 -12.65 7.69 -2.19
C SER A 37 -11.82 8.86 -2.71
N VAL A 38 -10.48 8.71 -2.75
CA VAL A 38 -9.54 9.72 -3.24
C VAL A 38 -8.47 9.02 -4.08
N LEU A 39 -8.16 9.60 -5.24
CA LEU A 39 -7.02 9.21 -6.08
C LEU A 39 -6.20 10.47 -6.34
N HIS A 40 -4.95 10.51 -5.85
CA HIS A 40 -4.08 11.67 -5.99
C HIS A 40 -3.42 11.68 -7.38
N ALA A 41 -4.06 12.30 -8.37
CA ALA A 41 -3.57 12.36 -9.75
C ALA A 41 -2.23 13.10 -9.91
N ASP A 42 -1.89 13.99 -8.96
CA ASP A 42 -0.68 14.83 -8.99
C ASP A 42 0.62 14.01 -8.93
N TYR A 43 0.58 12.76 -8.44
CA TYR A 43 1.75 11.89 -8.36
C TYR A 43 2.02 11.11 -9.65
N ILE A 44 1.07 11.05 -10.59
CA ILE A 44 1.24 10.33 -11.86
C ILE A 44 2.38 10.95 -12.69
N GLY A 45 2.50 12.27 -12.71
CA GLY A 45 3.58 12.96 -13.42
C GLY A 45 4.96 12.55 -12.91
N ALA A 46 5.15 12.60 -11.59
CA ALA A 46 6.41 12.23 -10.96
C ALA A 46 6.75 10.74 -11.12
N TRP A 47 5.74 9.85 -11.13
CA TRP A 47 5.96 8.43 -11.40
C TRP A 47 6.37 8.16 -12.85
N LEU A 48 5.80 8.90 -13.81
CA LEU A 48 6.21 8.78 -15.21
C LEU A 48 7.67 9.16 -15.41
N ASP A 49 8.14 10.22 -14.74
CA ASP A 49 9.54 10.63 -14.81
C ASP A 49 10.47 9.60 -14.16
N MET A 50 10.09 9.05 -12.99
CA MET A 50 10.81 7.93 -12.37
C MET A 50 10.91 6.72 -13.32
N LEU A 51 9.82 6.34 -14.00
CA LEU A 51 9.80 5.16 -14.87
C LEU A 51 10.55 5.36 -16.18
N ARG A 52 10.68 6.60 -16.65
CA ARG A 52 11.54 6.94 -17.80
C ARG A 52 13.02 6.72 -17.46
N GLU A 53 13.42 7.02 -16.23
CA GLU A 53 14.79 6.83 -15.75
C GLU A 53 15.08 5.37 -15.38
N ASP A 54 14.14 4.69 -14.73
CA ASP A 54 14.28 3.29 -14.34
C ASP A 54 12.96 2.53 -14.46
N THR A 55 12.81 1.84 -15.58
CA THR A 55 11.65 0.97 -15.86
C THR A 55 11.48 -0.18 -14.86
N ARG A 56 12.54 -0.56 -14.12
CA ARG A 56 12.48 -1.61 -13.08
C ARG A 56 12.03 -1.07 -11.72
N ALA A 57 11.93 0.25 -11.55
CA ALA A 57 11.48 0.86 -10.30
C ALA A 57 10.09 0.37 -9.89
N ILE A 58 9.16 0.23 -10.85
CA ILE A 58 7.80 -0.26 -10.58
C ILE A 58 7.79 -1.67 -9.97
N PHE A 59 8.65 -2.57 -10.45
CA PHE A 59 8.69 -3.95 -9.95
C PHE A 59 9.28 -4.03 -8.54
N ARG A 60 10.27 -3.19 -8.23
CA ARG A 60 10.83 -3.09 -6.88
C ARG A 60 9.81 -2.48 -5.91
N ALA A 61 9.11 -1.43 -6.35
CA ALA A 61 8.02 -0.83 -5.60
C ALA A 61 6.92 -1.85 -5.31
N ALA A 62 6.45 -2.58 -6.34
CA ALA A 62 5.44 -3.62 -6.23
C ALA A 62 5.84 -4.69 -5.20
N ARG A 63 7.07 -5.18 -5.25
CA ARG A 63 7.58 -6.18 -4.29
C ARG A 63 7.50 -5.66 -2.85
N LEU A 64 7.94 -4.43 -2.60
CA LEU A 64 7.89 -3.82 -1.27
C LEU A 64 6.45 -3.59 -0.82
N ALA A 65 5.59 -3.15 -1.75
CA ALA A 65 4.19 -2.88 -1.50
C ALA A 65 3.42 -4.16 -1.13
N THR A 66 3.67 -5.27 -1.83
CA THR A 66 3.14 -6.59 -1.47
C THR A 66 3.56 -7.00 -0.07
N GLN A 67 4.85 -6.91 0.27
CA GLN A 67 5.33 -7.24 1.61
C GLN A 67 4.67 -6.41 2.72
N ALA A 68 4.43 -5.12 2.46
CA ALA A 68 3.75 -4.25 3.40
C ALA A 68 2.25 -4.57 3.50
N ALA A 69 1.58 -4.86 2.38
CA ALA A 69 0.18 -5.26 2.37
C ALA A 69 -0.03 -6.59 3.10
N ASP A 70 0.79 -7.61 2.81
CA ASP A 70 0.77 -8.91 3.51
C ASP A 70 0.93 -8.73 5.02
N TYR A 71 1.86 -7.86 5.44
CA TYR A 71 2.04 -7.55 6.86
C TYR A 71 0.80 -6.91 7.49
N ILE A 72 0.15 -5.96 6.82
CA ILE A 72 -1.07 -5.31 7.31
C ILE A 72 -2.22 -6.32 7.39
N LEU A 73 -2.41 -7.13 6.35
CA LEU A 73 -3.51 -8.09 6.25
C LEU A 73 -3.35 -9.26 7.22
N ALA A 74 -2.13 -9.62 7.62
CA ALA A 74 -1.88 -10.63 8.64
C ALA A 74 -2.50 -10.31 10.02
N PHE A 75 -2.92 -9.07 10.28
CA PHE A 75 -3.63 -8.69 11.50
C PHE A 75 -5.15 -8.92 11.44
N GLU A 76 -5.72 -9.27 10.28
CA GLU A 76 -7.17 -9.51 10.12
C GLU A 76 -7.61 -10.78 10.85
N GLU A 77 -6.85 -11.87 10.73
CA GLU A 77 -7.12 -13.16 11.40
C GLU A 77 -7.10 -13.09 12.95
N ALA A 78 -6.49 -12.04 13.52
CA ALA A 78 -6.37 -11.86 14.97
C ALA A 78 -7.62 -11.27 15.64
N THR A 79 -8.68 -10.98 14.88
CA THR A 79 -9.91 -10.38 15.39
C THR A 79 -10.96 -11.46 15.64
N PRO A 80 -11.17 -11.95 16.88
CA PRO A 80 -12.37 -12.72 17.15
C PRO A 80 -13.56 -11.79 16.91
N VAL A 81 -14.46 -12.18 16.00
CA VAL A 81 -15.69 -11.45 15.69
C VAL A 81 -16.42 -11.13 16.98
N ARG A 82 -16.30 -9.90 17.46
CA ARG A 82 -16.98 -9.43 18.67
C ARG A 82 -18.42 -9.13 18.28
N GLY A 83 -19.28 -10.15 18.27
CA GLY A 83 -20.72 -9.97 18.15
C GLY A 83 -21.49 -10.95 17.25
N ALA A 84 -21.17 -12.25 17.27
CA ALA A 84 -22.19 -13.22 16.84
C ALA A 84 -23.21 -13.38 17.98
N PRO A 85 -24.50 -12.99 17.81
CA PRO A 85 -25.51 -13.30 18.80
C PRO A 85 -25.67 -14.82 18.87
N GLU A 86 -25.61 -15.36 20.08
CA GLU A 86 -25.95 -16.74 20.40
C GLU A 86 -27.35 -17.05 19.87
N MET A 87 -27.43 -17.70 18.71
CA MET A 87 -28.68 -18.21 18.17
C MET A 87 -29.09 -19.43 19.00
N MET A 88 -29.94 -19.16 19.99
CA MET A 88 -30.91 -20.03 20.67
C MET A 88 -30.63 -21.54 20.64
N ALA A 89 -30.02 -22.03 21.72
CA ALA A 89 -30.41 -23.31 22.28
C ALA A 89 -31.63 -23.10 23.20
N ALA A 90 -32.82 -23.44 22.70
CA ALA A 90 -34.00 -23.77 23.48
C ALA A 90 -34.91 -24.69 22.66
#